data_AF-A0A925Z9H4-F1
#
_entry.id   AF-A0A925Z9H4-F1
#
_cell.length_a   1.000
_cell.length_b   1.000
_cell.length_c   1.000
_cell.angle_alpha   90.00
_cell.angle_beta   90.00
_cell.angle_gamma   90.00
#
_symmetry.space_group_name_H-M   'P 1'
#
loop_
_entity.id
_entity.type
_entity.pdbx_description
1 polymer ?
#
loop_
_entity_poly.entity_id
_entity_poly.type
_entity_poly.pdbx_seq_one_letter_code
_entity_poly.pdbx_strand_id
1 'polypeptide(L)'
;MSFAATVVADFSVALLYNGPEFGDFREIAQVQVFNGNSVLGTYTLTVGNDGGIPGATWTGFGSVTNLSLPTASGGAAWLVSGNPFGNVASTKLVFTALTSGLCQTPGACNNQSDYALTSVTAVPEPSTYALLAAGLGVVGFMARRRRAQG
;
A
#
# COMPACT_ATOMS: atom_id res chain seq x y z
N MET A 1 0.29 5.22 10.90
CA MET A 1 -1.16 5.54 10.81
C MET A 1 -1.96 4.45 11.50
N SER A 2 -2.91 4.78 12.39
CA SER A 2 -3.82 3.79 13.01
C SER A 2 -5.24 4.00 12.47
N PHE A 3 -5.98 2.91 12.29
CA PHE A 3 -7.32 2.89 11.71
C PHE A 3 -8.11 1.66 12.21
N ALA A 4 -9.41 1.59 11.89
CA ALA A 4 -10.26 0.44 12.22
C ALA A 4 -9.72 -0.84 11.54
N ALA A 5 -9.91 -2.00 12.18
CA ALA A 5 -9.42 -3.27 11.64
C ALA A 5 -10.00 -3.54 10.25
N THR A 6 -9.16 -3.55 9.22
CA THR A 6 -9.58 -3.75 7.83
C THR A 6 -8.50 -4.41 6.99
N VAL A 7 -8.89 -5.00 5.86
CA VAL A 7 -7.94 -5.51 4.87
C VAL A 7 -7.55 -4.36 3.96
N VAL A 8 -6.24 -4.13 3.79
CA VAL A 8 -5.75 -3.10 2.88
C VAL A 8 -5.80 -3.64 1.47
N ALA A 9 -6.50 -2.95 0.58
CA ALA A 9 -6.58 -3.30 -0.83
C ALA A 9 -5.32 -2.84 -1.57
N ASP A 10 -4.98 -1.56 -1.44
CA ASP A 10 -3.86 -0.94 -2.14
C ASP A 10 -3.28 0.20 -1.29
N PHE A 11 -2.04 0.61 -1.59
CA PHE A 11 -1.49 1.88 -1.13
C PHE A 11 -0.56 2.48 -2.18
N SER A 12 -0.38 3.79 -2.16
CA SER A 12 0.58 4.46 -3.02
C SER A 12 1.55 5.32 -2.23
N VAL A 13 2.79 5.35 -2.71
CA VAL A 13 3.83 6.25 -2.22
C VAL A 13 4.32 7.14 -3.36
N ALA A 14 4.82 8.32 -3.02
CA ALA A 14 5.49 9.23 -3.94
C ALA A 14 6.81 9.70 -3.33
N LEU A 15 7.60 10.42 -4.14
CA LEU A 15 8.90 10.96 -3.74
C LEU A 15 9.90 9.89 -3.30
N LEU A 16 9.76 8.64 -3.78
CA LEU A 16 10.70 7.58 -3.47
C LEU A 16 11.78 7.52 -4.56
N TYR A 17 13.03 7.77 -4.18
CA TYR A 17 14.17 7.87 -5.10
C TYR A 17 14.84 6.51 -5.31
N ASN A 18 15.42 6.28 -6.50
CA ASN A 18 16.13 5.04 -6.82
C ASN A 18 17.64 5.10 -6.51
N GLY A 19 18.16 6.28 -6.19
CA GLY A 19 19.57 6.57 -5.95
C GLY A 19 20.45 6.41 -7.20
N PRO A 20 21.63 7.06 -7.28
CA PRO A 20 22.18 8.07 -6.38
C PRO A 20 22.07 9.48 -7.00
N GLU A 21 20.86 9.91 -7.34
CA GLU A 21 20.62 11.21 -8.00
C GLU A 21 21.19 12.42 -7.24
N PHE A 22 21.47 12.27 -5.94
CA PHE A 22 22.08 13.31 -5.09
C PHE A 22 23.32 12.81 -4.30
N GLY A 23 23.97 11.74 -4.75
CA GLY A 23 25.11 11.16 -4.04
C GLY A 23 24.71 10.43 -2.75
N ASP A 24 23.44 10.07 -2.63
CA ASP A 24 22.84 9.28 -1.56
C ASP A 24 22.62 7.81 -1.97
N PHE A 25 22.20 7.01 -1.00
CA PHE A 25 21.94 5.59 -1.22
C PHE A 25 20.54 5.37 -1.78
N ARG A 26 20.34 4.19 -2.39
CA ARG A 26 19.02 3.77 -2.85
C ARG A 26 18.02 3.81 -1.70
N GLU A 27 16.92 4.51 -1.92
CA GLU A 27 15.87 4.59 -0.92
C GLU A 27 14.96 3.36 -1.00
N ILE A 28 14.65 2.80 0.17
CA ILE A 28 13.79 1.64 0.28
C ILE A 28 12.76 1.94 1.37
N ALA A 29 11.49 1.96 0.99
CA ALA A 29 10.41 2.13 1.94
C ALA A 29 10.13 0.80 2.63
N GLN A 30 10.40 0.71 3.94
CA GLN A 30 9.96 -0.39 4.78
C GLN A 30 8.55 -0.13 5.31
N VAL A 31 7.71 -1.14 5.27
CA VAL A 31 6.32 -1.07 5.75
C VAL A 31 6.09 -2.19 6.76
N GLN A 32 5.80 -1.82 8.00
CA GLN A 32 5.36 -2.73 9.03
C GLN A 32 3.84 -2.67 9.17
N VAL A 33 3.22 -3.84 9.20
CA VAL A 33 1.77 -4.02 9.30
C VAL A 33 1.43 -4.58 10.67
N PHE A 34 0.41 -4.03 11.32
CA PHE A 34 0.01 -4.43 12.66
C PHE A 34 -1.48 -4.75 12.75
N ASN A 35 -1.82 -5.64 13.69
CA ASN A 35 -3.17 -5.77 14.25
C ASN A 35 -3.08 -5.58 15.77
N GLY A 36 -3.67 -4.49 16.26
CA GLY A 36 -3.41 -3.98 17.60
C GLY A 36 -1.93 -3.67 17.79
N ASN A 37 -1.30 -4.37 18.73
CA ASN A 37 0.11 -4.22 19.07
C ASN A 37 1.02 -5.26 18.41
N SER A 38 0.45 -6.26 17.75
CA SER A 38 1.21 -7.35 17.12
C SER A 38 1.64 -6.96 15.71
N VAL A 39 2.92 -7.16 15.38
CA VAL A 39 3.42 -7.06 14.00
C VAL A 39 2.94 -8.30 13.24
N LEU A 40 2.20 -8.08 12.15
CA LEU A 40 1.77 -9.13 11.23
C LEU A 40 2.84 -9.43 10.17
N GLY A 41 3.58 -8.40 9.74
CA GLY A 41 4.63 -8.54 8.74
C GLY A 41 5.40 -7.25 8.52
N THR A 42 6.59 -7.39 7.95
CA THR A 42 7.47 -6.30 7.52
C THR A 42 7.80 -6.52 6.05
N TYR A 43 7.56 -5.51 5.23
CA TYR A 43 7.71 -5.57 3.78
C TYR A 43 8.55 -4.40 3.29
N THR A 44 9.07 -4.48 2.06
CA THR A 44 9.86 -3.41 1.46
C THR A 44 9.42 -3.14 0.03
N LEU A 45 9.27 -1.86 -0.29
CA LEU A 45 9.18 -1.37 -1.66
C LEU A 45 10.55 -0.81 -2.06
N THR A 46 11.18 -1.46 -3.03
CA THR A 46 12.50 -1.07 -3.55
C THR A 46 12.32 -0.52 -4.95
N VAL A 47 12.68 0.75 -5.14
CA VAL A 47 12.71 1.37 -6.47
C VAL A 47 14.04 1.06 -7.14
N GLY A 48 13.98 0.79 -8.43
CA GLY A 48 15.12 0.67 -9.30
C GLY A 48 14.94 1.47 -10.58
N ASN A 49 16.06 1.91 -11.12
CA ASN A 49 16.12 2.45 -12.47
C ASN A 49 17.46 2.09 -13.13
N ASP A 50 18.09 1.04 -12.62
CA ASP A 50 19.34 0.48 -13.08
C ASP A 50 19.09 -0.89 -13.73
N GLY A 51 20.08 -1.40 -14.46
CA GLY A 51 19.97 -2.70 -15.13
C GLY A 51 19.66 -3.89 -14.21
N GLY A 52 19.75 -3.73 -12.90
CA GLY A 52 19.41 -4.74 -11.89
C GLY A 52 17.94 -4.76 -11.46
N ILE A 53 17.24 -3.61 -11.44
CA ILE A 53 15.82 -3.51 -11.10
C ILE A 53 15.17 -2.48 -12.06
N PRO A 54 14.58 -2.91 -13.19
CA PRO A 54 13.85 -2.02 -14.07
C PRO A 54 12.47 -1.72 -13.48
N GLY A 55 12.36 -0.65 -12.67
CA GLY A 55 11.09 -0.17 -12.12
C GLY A 55 11.01 -0.24 -10.58
N ALA A 56 10.12 -1.03 -10.01
CA ALA A 56 10.07 -1.18 -8.55
C ALA A 56 9.60 -2.58 -8.16
N THR A 57 10.07 -3.05 -7.01
CA THR A 57 9.80 -4.38 -6.48
C THR A 57 9.20 -4.31 -5.09
N TRP A 58 8.20 -5.15 -4.84
CA TRP A 58 7.51 -5.28 -3.56
C TRP A 58 7.69 -6.69 -3.03
N THR A 59 7.97 -6.82 -1.73
CA THR A 59 8.21 -8.14 -1.11
C THR A 59 6.97 -8.83 -0.58
N GLY A 60 5.83 -8.12 -0.53
CA GLY A 60 4.54 -8.71 -0.14
C GLY A 60 3.79 -9.29 -1.33
N PHE A 61 2.47 -9.47 -1.16
CA PHE A 61 1.59 -9.91 -2.23
C PHE A 61 1.27 -8.78 -3.22
N GLY A 62 0.57 -9.11 -4.31
CA GLY A 62 0.10 -8.12 -5.28
C GLY A 62 1.18 -7.71 -6.28
N SER A 63 1.02 -6.50 -6.82
CA SER A 63 1.84 -5.97 -7.91
C SER A 63 2.22 -4.51 -7.67
N VAL A 64 3.32 -4.09 -8.29
CA VAL A 64 3.77 -2.69 -8.29
C VAL A 64 3.50 -2.07 -9.66
N THR A 65 2.83 -0.92 -9.67
CA THR A 65 2.56 -0.12 -10.87
C THR A 65 3.27 1.23 -10.77
N ASN A 66 3.95 1.63 -11.84
CA ASN A 66 4.53 2.97 -11.94
C ASN A 66 3.42 4.01 -12.17
N LEU A 67 3.33 5.00 -11.28
CA LEU A 67 2.45 6.17 -11.46
C LEU A 67 3.22 7.38 -12.01
N SER A 68 4.51 7.48 -11.69
CA SER A 68 5.44 8.40 -12.34
C SER A 68 6.85 7.80 -12.38
N LEU A 69 7.59 8.06 -13.45
CA LEU A 69 8.98 7.63 -13.57
C LEU A 69 9.87 8.47 -12.64
N PRO A 70 10.91 7.86 -12.03
CA PRO A 70 11.95 8.65 -11.37
C PRO A 70 12.70 9.46 -12.44
N THR A 71 13.13 10.66 -12.08
CA THR A 71 13.98 11.49 -12.92
C THR A 71 15.35 11.65 -12.25
N ALA A 72 16.32 12.17 -13.00
CA ALA A 72 17.65 12.46 -12.46
C ALA A 72 17.68 13.44 -11.27
N SER A 73 16.54 14.07 -10.93
CA SER A 73 16.42 15.02 -9.82
C SER A 73 15.13 14.85 -9.02
N GLY A 74 14.37 13.77 -9.24
CA GLY A 74 13.02 13.64 -8.72
C GLY A 74 12.62 12.20 -8.42
N GLY A 75 12.00 12.01 -7.26
CA GLY A 75 11.50 10.72 -6.81
C GLY A 75 10.29 10.28 -7.64
N ALA A 76 10.05 8.97 -7.62
CA ALA A 76 8.96 8.34 -8.36
C ALA A 76 7.72 8.12 -7.49
N ALA A 77 6.58 7.92 -8.15
CA ALA A 77 5.34 7.50 -7.53
C ALA A 77 4.99 6.07 -7.95
N TRP A 78 4.57 5.28 -6.96
CA TRP A 78 4.31 3.86 -7.11
C TRP A 78 3.01 3.49 -6.42
N LEU A 79 2.20 2.70 -7.11
CA LEU A 79 1.04 2.03 -6.55
C LEU A 79 1.43 0.58 -6.25
N VAL A 80 1.23 0.15 -5.01
CA VAL A 80 1.26 -1.26 -4.64
C VAL A 80 -0.18 -1.71 -4.48
N SER A 81 -0.62 -2.56 -5.41
CA SER A 81 -2.03 -2.96 -5.53
C SER A 81 -2.23 -4.47 -5.44
N GLY A 82 -3.47 -4.86 -5.18
CA GLY A 82 -3.85 -6.28 -5.18
C GLY A 82 -3.54 -6.98 -3.86
N ASN A 83 -3.99 -6.37 -2.76
CA ASN A 83 -3.93 -6.92 -1.41
C ASN A 83 -2.49 -7.14 -0.90
N PRO A 84 -1.70 -6.07 -0.73
CA PRO A 84 -0.26 -6.17 -0.59
C PRO A 84 0.23 -6.89 0.67
N PHE A 85 -0.64 -7.03 1.67
CA PHE A 85 -0.35 -7.67 2.95
C PHE A 85 -1.11 -8.99 3.14
N GLY A 86 -1.87 -9.44 2.13
CA GLY A 86 -2.77 -10.59 2.22
C GLY A 86 -4.09 -10.26 2.92
N ASN A 87 -5.03 -11.22 2.92
CA ASN A 87 -6.38 -11.10 3.52
C ASN A 87 -6.36 -11.04 5.06
N VAL A 88 -5.56 -10.15 5.63
CA VAL A 88 -5.34 -9.98 7.06
C VAL A 88 -5.92 -8.64 7.52
N ALA A 89 -6.69 -8.69 8.60
CA ALA A 89 -7.19 -7.48 9.24
C ALA A 89 -6.01 -6.72 9.87
N SER A 90 -5.79 -5.51 9.38
CA SER A 90 -4.74 -4.59 9.79
C SER A 90 -5.38 -3.40 10.49
N THR A 91 -4.75 -2.90 11.54
CA THR A 91 -5.21 -1.71 12.28
C THR A 91 -4.20 -0.57 12.21
N LYS A 92 -2.97 -0.85 11.78
CA LYS A 92 -1.91 0.15 11.73
C LYS A 92 -0.86 -0.23 10.68
N LEU A 93 -0.47 0.78 9.91
CA LEU A 93 0.68 0.73 9.01
C LEU A 93 1.73 1.72 9.51
N VAL A 94 2.98 1.26 9.59
CA VAL A 94 4.14 2.08 9.93
C VAL A 94 5.10 2.02 8.76
N PHE A 95 5.42 3.18 8.21
CA PHE A 95 6.37 3.30 7.13
C PHE A 95 7.66 3.87 7.71
N THR A 96 8.79 3.21 7.49
CA THR A 96 10.13 3.68 7.89
C THR A 96 11.14 3.52 6.74
N ALA A 97 12.25 4.26 6.80
CA ALA A 97 13.41 3.94 5.98
C ALA A 97 13.97 2.55 6.35
N LEU A 98 14.51 1.83 5.37
CA LEU A 98 15.21 0.58 5.62
C LEU A 98 16.66 0.85 6.04
N THR A 99 17.04 0.43 7.26
CA THR A 99 18.42 0.59 7.79
C THR A 99 19.28 -0.67 7.63
N SER A 100 18.97 -1.53 6.67
CA SER A 100 19.61 -2.84 6.49
C SER A 100 20.58 -2.89 5.31
N GLY A 101 21.33 -3.98 5.16
CA GLY A 101 22.28 -4.17 4.05
C GLY A 101 21.66 -4.31 2.64
N LEU A 102 20.35 -4.15 2.49
CA LEU A 102 19.66 -4.22 1.19
C LEU A 102 19.76 -2.92 0.38
N CYS A 103 20.01 -1.78 1.03
CA CYS A 103 20.25 -0.52 0.34
C CYS A 103 21.74 -0.26 0.03
N GLN A 104 22.68 -0.92 0.73
CA GLN A 104 24.16 -0.90 0.53
C GLN A 104 24.88 -1.77 1.58
N THR A 105 26.21 -1.64 1.76
CA THR A 105 26.95 -2.32 2.85
C THR A 105 26.27 -2.15 4.22
N PRO A 106 26.15 -3.22 5.04
CA PRO A 106 25.53 -3.13 6.36
C PRO A 106 26.11 -2.00 7.22
N GLY A 107 25.24 -1.13 7.76
CA GLY A 107 25.63 0.02 8.57
C GLY A 107 25.84 1.34 7.81
N ALA A 108 25.85 1.31 6.47
CA ALA A 108 25.89 2.53 5.65
C ALA A 108 24.51 3.21 5.54
N CYS A 109 23.45 2.40 5.48
CA CYS A 109 22.09 2.92 5.42
C CYS A 109 21.60 3.38 6.79
N ASN A 110 21.18 4.64 6.86
CA ASN A 110 20.51 5.20 8.02
C ASN A 110 19.07 5.60 7.65
N ASN A 111 18.44 6.49 8.41
CA ASN A 111 17.09 6.99 8.12
C ASN A 111 17.11 8.02 6.98
N GLN A 112 17.53 7.57 5.79
CA GLN A 112 17.82 8.39 4.62
C GLN A 112 16.83 8.17 3.48
N SER A 113 15.81 7.33 3.66
CA SER A 113 14.77 7.15 2.65
C SER A 113 13.67 8.19 2.86
N ASP A 114 13.49 9.04 1.86
CA ASP A 114 12.39 9.97 1.78
C ASP A 114 11.24 9.34 0.96
N TYR A 115 10.01 9.48 1.45
CA TYR A 115 8.81 9.18 0.67
C TYR A 115 7.60 9.81 1.34
N ALA A 116 6.56 10.05 0.55
CA ALA A 116 5.26 10.47 1.01
C ALA A 116 4.24 9.35 0.77
N LEU A 117 3.50 8.97 1.81
CA LEU A 117 2.31 8.14 1.65
C LEU A 117 1.20 8.99 1.01
N THR A 118 0.75 8.61 -0.19
CA THR A 118 -0.23 9.41 -0.95
C THR A 118 -1.63 8.85 -0.90
N SER A 119 -1.79 7.53 -0.79
CA SER A 119 -3.10 6.90 -0.59
C SER A 119 -3.00 5.55 0.11
N VAL A 120 -4.07 5.16 0.80
CA VAL A 120 -4.32 3.81 1.30
C VAL A 120 -5.79 3.51 1.06
N THR A 121 -6.10 2.42 0.37
CA THR A 121 -7.46 1.96 0.12
C THR A 121 -7.71 0.68 0.93
N ALA A 122 -8.89 0.57 1.51
CA ALA A 122 -9.31 -0.63 2.22
C ALA A 122 -10.29 -1.43 1.37
N VAL A 123 -10.27 -2.75 1.50
CA VAL A 123 -11.35 -3.60 0.99
C VAL A 123 -12.62 -3.22 1.76
N PRO A 124 -13.73 -2.91 1.07
CA PRO A 124 -14.98 -2.59 1.77
C PRO A 124 -15.40 -3.73 2.68
N GLU A 125 -15.85 -3.40 3.89
CA GLU A 125 -16.24 -4.42 4.85
C GLU A 125 -17.38 -5.29 4.30
N PRO A 126 -17.39 -6.62 4.55
CA PRO A 126 -18.48 -7.50 4.14
C PRO A 126 -19.87 -7.00 4.61
N SER A 127 -19.91 -6.34 5.77
CA SER A 127 -21.10 -5.69 6.33
C SER A 127 -21.68 -4.63 5.38
N THR A 128 -20.84 -3.88 4.66
CA THR A 128 -21.27 -2.83 3.73
C THR A 128 -21.99 -3.43 2.53
N TYR A 129 -21.48 -4.54 1.99
CA TYR A 129 -22.16 -5.28 0.93
C TYR A 129 -23.46 -5.93 1.42
N ALA A 130 -23.48 -6.47 2.63
CA ALA A 130 -24.69 -7.03 3.23
C ALA A 130 -25.77 -5.96 3.43
N LEU A 131 -25.40 -4.76 3.91
CA LEU A 131 -26.33 -3.63 4.05
C LEU A 131 -26.83 -3.12 2.71
N LEU A 132 -25.97 -3.06 1.68
CA LEU A 132 -26.40 -2.72 0.33
C LEU A 132 -27.40 -3.74 -0.21
N ALA A 133 -27.10 -5.03 -0.09
CA ALA A 133 -27.98 -6.11 -0.51
C ALA A 133 -29.32 -6.09 0.25
N ALA A 134 -29.28 -5.86 1.56
CA ALA A 134 -30.46 -5.71 2.39
C ALA A 134 -31.30 -4.49 1.95
N GLY A 135 -30.66 -3.35 1.71
CA GLY A 135 -31.32 -2.14 1.20
C GLY A 135 -32.01 -2.38 -0.14
N LEU A 136 -31.33 -3.03 -1.08
CA LEU A 136 -31.91 -3.43 -2.37
C LEU A 136 -33.07 -4.42 -2.20
N GLY A 137 -32.95 -5.38 -1.27
CA GLY A 137 -34.01 -6.31 -0.93
C GLY A 137 -35.29 -5.61 -0.44
N VAL A 138 -35.14 -4.61 0.44
CA VAL A 138 -36.26 -3.80 0.94
C VAL A 138 -36.92 -3.00 -0.19
N VAL A 139 -36.13 -2.36 -1.05
CA VAL A 139 -36.64 -1.59 -2.20
C VAL A 139 -37.40 -2.50 -3.16
N GLY A 140 -36.84 -3.67 -3.51
CA GLY A 140 -37.49 -4.66 -4.36
C GLY A 140 -38.81 -5.17 -3.78
N PHE A 141 -38.85 -5.44 -2.47
CA PHE A 141 -40.06 -5.86 -1.77
C PHE A 141 -41.15 -4.78 -1.80
N MET A 142 -40.79 -3.52 -1.54
CA MET A 142 -41.73 -2.40 -1.61
C MET A 142 -42.30 -2.19 -3.01
N ALA A 143 -41.45 -2.30 -4.05
CA ALA A 143 -41.89 -2.19 -5.44
C ALA A 143 -42.87 -3.30 -5.82
N ARG A 144 -42.61 -4.55 -5.38
CA ARG A 144 -43.54 -5.67 -5.57
C ARG A 144 -44.89 -5.43 -4.91
N ARG A 145 -44.90 -4.92 -3.67
CA ARG A 145 -46.14 -4.63 -2.94
C ARG A 145 -47.00 -3.59 -3.65
N ARG A 146 -46.39 -2.53 -4.21
CA ARG A 146 -47.11 -1.51 -4.98
C ARG A 146 -47.76 -2.07 -6.24
N ARG A 147 -47.05 -2.94 -6.97
CA ARG A 147 -47.58 -3.60 -8.18
C ARG A 147 -48.70 -4.60 -7.90
N ALA A 148 -48.76 -5.16 -6.69
CA ALA A 148 -49.83 -6.09 -6.30
C ALA A 148 -51.10 -5.37 -5.81
N GLN A 149 -51.03 -4.06 -5.58
CA GLN A 149 -52.12 -3.25 -5.02
C GLN A 149 -52.77 -2.30 -6.05
N GLY A 150 -52.32 -2.31 -7.31
CA GLY A 150 -52.93 -1.60 -8.44
C GLY A 150 -53.14 -2.55 -9.60
#